data_AF-A0A4R6TTA3-F1
#
_entry.id   AF-A0A4R6TTA3-F1
#
_cell.length_a   1.000
_cell.length_b   1.000
_cell.length_c   1.000
_cell.angle_alpha   90.00
_cell.angle_beta   90.00
_cell.angle_gamma   90.00
#
_symmetry.space_group_name_H-M   'P 1'
#
loop_
_entity.id
_entity.type
_entity.pdbx_description
1 polymer ?
#
loop_
_entity_poly.entity_id
_entity_poly.type
_entity_poly.pdbx_seq_one_letter_code
_entity_poly.pdbx_strand_id
1 'polypeptide(L)' 'MTSFWSWYVVILTTFTLVALVWLVLATRKGQHSDTTDQTVGHVYDGIEEYDNPLP' A
#
# COMPACT_ATOMS: atom_id res chain seq x y z
N MET A 1 -9.97 -30.01 11.77
CA MET A 1 -8.94 -29.02 12.15
C MET A 1 -8.91 -28.92 13.67
N THR A 2 -7.73 -28.91 14.31
CA THR A 2 -7.66 -28.68 15.77
C THR A 2 -7.89 -27.20 16.08
N SER A 3 -8.35 -26.90 17.29
CA SER A 3 -8.62 -25.51 17.72
C SER A 3 -7.39 -24.61 17.59
N PHE A 4 -6.19 -25.15 17.85
CA PHE A 4 -4.93 -24.42 17.67
C PHE A 4 -4.73 -23.98 16.21
N TRP A 5 -4.81 -24.91 15.26
CA TRP A 5 -4.58 -24.60 13.84
C TRP A 5 -5.65 -23.65 13.29
N SER A 6 -6.89 -23.78 13.77
CA SER A 6 -7.96 -22.84 13.42
C SER A 6 -7.62 -21.41 13.86
N TRP A 7 -7.25 -21.21 15.13
CA TRP A 7 -6.91 -19.89 15.66
C TRP A 7 -5.63 -19.30 15.05
N TYR A 8 -4.63 -20.14 14.79
CA TYR A 8 -3.40 -19.72 14.11
C TYR A 8 -3.69 -19.05 12.77
N VAL A 9 -4.50 -19.70 11.92
CA VAL A 9 -4.88 -19.16 10.61
C VAL A 9 -5.71 -17.89 10.77
N VAL A 10 -6.73 -17.90 11.64
CA VAL A 10 -7.62 -16.74 11.84
C VAL A 10 -6.84 -15.50 12.27
N ILE A 11 -5.92 -15.63 13.22
CA ILE A 11 -5.14 -14.49 13.74
C ILE A 11 -4.22 -13.94 12.65
N LEU A 12 -3.46 -14.80 11.97
CA LEU A 12 -2.52 -14.33 10.94
C LEU A 12 -3.25 -13.69 9.78
N THR A 13 -4.32 -14.30 9.27
CA THR A 13 -5.10 -13.72 8.18
C THR A 13 -5.70 -12.38 8.57
N THR A 14 -6.31 -12.27 9.76
CA THR A 14 -6.90 -11.01 10.23
C THR A 14 -5.82 -9.93 10.38
N PHE A 15 -4.67 -10.28 10.95
CA PHE A 15 -3.54 -9.36 11.09
C PHE A 15 -3.04 -8.87 9.72
N THR A 16 -2.86 -9.77 8.75
CA THR A 16 -2.44 -9.38 7.40
C THR A 16 -3.45 -8.45 6.73
N LEU A 17 -4.76 -8.72 6.87
CA LEU A 17 -5.79 -7.84 6.32
C LEU A 17 -5.74 -6.44 6.96
N VAL A 18 -5.60 -6.37 8.29
CA VAL A 18 -5.46 -5.09 9.00
C VAL A 18 -4.18 -4.37 8.56
N ALA A 19 -3.07 -5.08 8.40
CA ALA A 19 -1.80 -4.51 7.95
C ALA A 19 -1.91 -3.95 6.52
N LEU A 20 -2.60 -4.64 5.61
CA LEU A 20 -2.84 -4.18 4.25
C LEU A 20 -3.75 -2.95 4.21
N VAL A 21 -4.82 -2.93 5.01
CA VAL A 21 -5.69 -1.75 5.15
C VAL A 21 -4.88 -0.56 5.68
N TRP A 22 -4.07 -0.77 6.71
CA TRP A 22 -3.20 0.27 7.25
C TRP A 22 -2.19 0.76 6.22
N LEU A 23 -1.56 -0.15 5.46
CA LEU A 23 -0.58 0.18 4.42
C LEU A 23 -1.19 1.11 3.36
N VAL A 24 -2.38 0.79 2.84
CA VAL A 24 -3.06 1.62 1.82
C VAL A 24 -3.42 3.00 2.38
N LEU A 25 -3.91 3.07 3.62
CA LEU A 25 -4.23 4.36 4.24
C LEU A 25 -2.99 5.20 4.54
N ALA A 26 -1.88 4.54 4.89
CA ALA A 26 -0.61 5.18 5.14
C ALA A 26 0.02 5.72 3.86
N THR A 27 0.03 4.95 2.76
CA THR A 27 0.55 5.40 1.46
C THR A 27 -0.32 6.48 0.82
N ARG A 28 -1.62 6.51 1.12
CA ARG A 28 -2.52 7.58 0.68
C ARG A 28 -2.26 8.92 1.37
N LYS A 29 -1.63 8.91 2.53
CA LYS A 29 -1.42 10.13 3.32
C LYS A 29 -0.36 11.02 2.65
N GLY A 30 -0.77 12.19 2.17
CA GLY A 30 0.14 13.19 1.60
C GLY A 30 0.32 13.10 0.08
N GLN A 31 -0.48 12.27 -0.60
CA GLN A 31 -0.57 12.29 -2.06
C GLN A 31 -1.27 13.57 -2.56
N HIS A 32 -1.07 13.92 -3.83
CA HIS A 32 -1.79 15.02 -4.49
C HIS A 32 -3.30 14.78 -4.52
N SER A 33 -4.10 15.84 -4.64
CA SER A 33 -5.57 15.71 -4.71
C SER A 33 -6.05 15.16 -6.04
N ASP A 34 -5.32 15.44 -7.12
CA ASP A 34 -5.68 15.14 -8.49
C ASP A 34 -4.47 14.59 -9.25
N THR A 35 -4.73 13.98 -10.40
CA THR A 35 -3.67 13.53 -11.31
C THR A 35 -2.85 14.72 -11.81
N THR A 36 -1.54 14.56 -11.84
CA THR A 36 -0.55 15.58 -12.17
C THR A 36 0.50 15.02 -13.14
N ASP A 37 1.09 15.90 -13.93
CA ASP A 37 2.24 15.59 -14.81
C ASP A 37 3.59 15.76 -14.08
N GLN A 38 3.58 16.06 -12.78
CA GLN A 38 4.79 16.23 -11.97
C GLN A 38 5.52 14.89 -11.76
N THR A 39 6.85 14.94 -11.79
CA THR A 39 7.73 13.79 -11.55
C THR A 39 8.50 13.91 -10.24
N VAL A 40 8.97 12.79 -9.70
CA VAL A 40 9.66 12.72 -8.39
C VAL A 40 11.07 13.33 -8.37
N GLY A 41 11.57 13.83 -9.51
CA GLY A 41 12.86 14.52 -9.62
C GLY A 41 14.10 13.60 -9.73
N HIS A 42 13.88 12.30 -9.93
CA HIS A 42 14.95 11.31 -10.18
C HIS A 42 14.69 10.55 -11.48
N VAL A 43 15.76 10.29 -12.23
CA VAL A 43 15.73 9.56 -13.50
C VAL A 43 16.48 8.25 -13.32
N TYR A 44 15.85 7.14 -13.73
CA TYR A 44 16.47 5.82 -13.75
C TYR A 44 16.36 5.25 -15.16
N ASP A 45 17.50 5.02 -15.83
CA ASP A 45 17.53 4.47 -17.19
C ASP A 45 16.70 5.26 -18.22
N GLY A 46 16.70 6.60 -18.09
CA GLY A 46 15.90 7.49 -18.94
C GLY A 46 14.39 7.48 -18.65
N ILE A 47 13.95 6.77 -17.61
CA ILE A 47 12.56 6.73 -17.15
C ILE A 47 12.40 7.67 -15.95
N GLU A 48 11.33 8.44 -15.96
CA GLU A 48 10.88 9.31 -14.86
C GLU A 48 9.55 8.77 -14.31
N GLU A 49 9.38 8.88 -12.99
CA GLU A 49 8.16 8.43 -12.30
C GLU A 49 7.26 9.62 -11.96
N TYR A 50 5.98 9.51 -12.30
CA TYR A 50 4.95 10.49 -11.97
C TYR A 50 4.53 10.39 -10.51
N ASP A 51 4.44 11.55 -9.85
CA ASP A 51 3.97 11.65 -8.46
C ASP A 51 2.43 11.73 -8.41
N ASN A 52 1.76 10.67 -8.89
CA ASN A 52 0.30 10.62 -8.96
C ASN A 52 -0.33 10.00 -7.70
N PRO A 53 -1.54 10.45 -7.31
CA PRO A 53 -2.28 9.79 -6.24
C PRO A 53 -2.76 8.40 -6.67
N LEU A 54 -3.07 7.56 -5.67
CA LEU A 54 -3.82 6.32 -5.92
C LEU A 54 -5.23 6.69 -6.43
N PRO A 55 -5.78 5.95 -7.41
CA PRO A 55 -7.10 6.23 -7.99
C PRO A 55 -8.27 6.02 -7.00
#